data_AF-A0A835JET1-F1
#
_entry.id   AF-A0A835JET1-F1
#
_cell.length_a   1.000
_cell.length_b   1.000
_cell.length_c   1.000
_cell.angle_alpha   90.00
_cell.angle_beta   90.00
_cell.angle_gamma   90.00
#
_symmetry.space_group_name_H-M   'P 1'
#
loop_
_entity.id
_entity.type
_entity.pdbx_description
1 polymer ?
#
loop_
_entity_poly.entity_id
_entity_poly.type
_entity_poly.pdbx_seq_one_letter_code
_entity_poly.pdbx_strand_id
1 'polypeptide(L)'
;MEGSRKVMWDKVKEDLDLDSYNKLFAINVRGVAACLKHATRAMVEGGVKGSIICTASTTANLVGSTLTDYIMAKCEVVVLMKCVSYQLGKHGIRLNCVSPGPVATPMVCQLNNTGVEEVEKLYESSYCLKGVLKAKHVTDVVLFLASEDSEFVTGQNLLVDGGYAFQGTVD
;
A
#
# COMPACT_ATOMS: atom_id res chain seq x y z
N MET A 1 -22.74 9.16 -25.24
CA MET A 1 -22.30 8.35 -24.08
C MET A 1 -21.68 6.99 -24.48
N GLU A 2 -21.68 6.59 -25.75
CA GLU A 2 -20.98 5.37 -26.23
C GLU A 2 -19.44 5.50 -26.30
N GLY A 3 -18.92 6.70 -26.61
CA GLY A 3 -17.50 6.89 -26.94
C GLY A 3 -16.54 6.77 -25.74
N SER A 4 -16.95 7.24 -24.56
CA SER A 4 -16.08 7.29 -23.37
C SER A 4 -15.79 5.91 -22.77
N ARG A 5 -16.72 4.96 -22.94
CA ARG A 5 -16.59 3.58 -22.45
C ARG A 5 -15.58 2.78 -23.27
N LYS A 6 -15.48 3.06 -24.58
CA LYS A 6 -14.57 2.38 -25.49
C LYS A 6 -13.10 2.71 -25.18
N VAL A 7 -12.81 3.99 -24.93
CA VAL A 7 -11.45 4.50 -24.64
C VAL A 7 -10.84 3.91 -23.36
N MET A 8 -11.64 3.66 -22.32
CA MET A 8 -11.13 3.12 -21.05
C MET A 8 -10.72 1.64 -21.18
N TRP A 9 -11.52 0.83 -21.87
CA TRP A 9 -11.21 -0.58 -22.12
C TRP A 9 -10.05 -0.76 -23.10
N ASP A 10 -9.92 0.11 -24.10
CA ASP A 10 -8.83 0.04 -25.07
C ASP A 10 -7.45 0.28 -24.41
N LYS A 11 -7.36 1.19 -23.42
CA LYS A 11 -6.12 1.39 -22.62
C LYS A 11 -5.78 0.22 -21.70
N VAL A 12 -6.77 -0.34 -21.00
CA VAL A 12 -6.56 -1.56 -20.17
C VAL A 12 -6.02 -2.72 -21.02
N LYS A 13 -6.49 -2.83 -22.26
CA LYS A 13 -6.10 -3.87 -23.19
C LYS A 13 -4.67 -3.69 -23.73
N GLU A 14 -4.17 -2.46 -23.80
CA GLU A 14 -2.80 -2.14 -24.23
C GLU A 14 -1.78 -2.21 -23.07
N ASP A 15 -2.18 -1.87 -21.84
CA ASP A 15 -1.29 -1.80 -20.67
C ASP A 15 -1.20 -3.10 -19.86
N LEU A 16 -2.18 -4.01 -19.95
CA LEU A 16 -2.22 -5.23 -19.14
C LEU A 16 -1.58 -6.42 -19.86
N ASP A 17 -0.26 -6.39 -19.99
CA ASP A 17 0.51 -7.58 -20.38
C ASP A 17 0.42 -8.66 -19.30
N LEU A 18 -0.12 -9.83 -19.65
CA LEU A 18 -0.40 -10.89 -18.68
C LEU A 18 0.86 -11.47 -18.05
N ASP A 19 1.99 -11.48 -18.74
CA ASP A 19 3.24 -11.99 -18.20
C ASP A 19 3.81 -11.02 -17.14
N SER A 20 3.81 -9.72 -17.45
CA SER A 20 4.18 -8.66 -16.50
C SER A 20 3.24 -8.61 -15.30
N TYR A 21 1.94 -8.71 -15.54
CA TYR A 21 0.90 -8.82 -14.50
C TYR A 21 1.17 -10.01 -13.57
N ASN A 22 1.38 -11.21 -14.13
CA ASN A 22 1.62 -12.42 -13.36
C ASN A 22 2.88 -12.30 -12.50
N LYS A 23 3.94 -11.71 -13.05
CA LYS A 23 5.18 -11.43 -12.31
C LYS A 23 4.95 -10.44 -11.18
N LEU A 24 4.21 -9.36 -11.45
CA LEU A 24 3.89 -8.33 -10.46
C LEU A 24 3.08 -8.89 -9.29
N PHE A 25 2.06 -9.71 -9.57
CA PHE A 25 1.23 -10.36 -8.56
C PHE A 25 1.99 -11.45 -7.80
N ALA A 26 2.86 -12.21 -8.47
CA ALA A 26 3.72 -13.19 -7.81
C ALA A 26 4.60 -12.52 -6.73
N ILE A 27 5.09 -11.31 -7.01
CA ILE A 27 5.90 -10.53 -6.07
C ILE A 27 5.03 -9.89 -4.98
N ASN A 28 4.05 -9.08 -5.37
CA ASN A 28 3.34 -8.18 -4.45
C ASN A 28 2.24 -8.88 -3.65
N VAL A 29 1.56 -9.86 -4.24
CA VAL A 29 0.41 -10.53 -3.62
C VAL A 29 0.82 -11.89 -3.08
N ARG A 30 1.29 -12.77 -3.95
CA ARG A 30 1.66 -14.13 -3.55
C ARG A 30 2.81 -14.13 -2.54
N GLY A 31 3.79 -13.24 -2.71
CA GLY A 31 4.86 -13.04 -1.74
C GLY A 31 4.33 -12.68 -0.35
N VAL A 32 3.42 -11.69 -0.26
CA VAL A 32 2.81 -11.28 1.01
C VAL A 32 1.95 -12.39 1.60
N ALA A 33 1.15 -13.09 0.79
CA ALA A 33 0.35 -14.23 1.24
C ALA A 33 1.20 -15.36 1.81
N ALA A 34 2.34 -15.66 1.18
CA ALA A 34 3.29 -16.65 1.70
C ALA A 34 3.91 -16.19 3.03
N CYS A 35 4.35 -14.93 3.13
CA CYS A 35 4.86 -14.36 4.39
C CYS A 35 3.82 -14.46 5.50
N LEU A 36 2.59 -14.02 5.26
CA LEU A 36 1.49 -14.11 6.24
C LEU A 36 1.20 -15.55 6.62
N LYS A 37 1.12 -16.48 5.66
CA LYS A 37 0.89 -17.91 5.95
C LYS A 37 1.93 -18.45 6.93
N HIS A 38 3.21 -18.17 6.68
CA HIS A 38 4.30 -18.72 7.49
C HIS A 38 4.46 -18.00 8.83
N ALA A 39 4.38 -16.67 8.85
CA ALA A 39 4.48 -15.87 10.07
C ALA A 39 3.32 -16.15 11.03
N THR A 40 2.09 -16.16 10.53
CA THR A 40 0.91 -16.40 11.38
C THR A 40 0.91 -17.81 11.95
N ARG A 41 1.28 -18.83 11.16
CA ARG A 41 1.44 -20.19 11.65
C ARG A 41 2.47 -20.26 12.77
N ALA A 42 3.65 -19.68 12.58
CA ALA A 42 4.71 -19.70 13.58
C ALA A 42 4.29 -19.00 14.88
N MET A 43 3.63 -17.85 14.79
CA MET A 43 3.14 -17.11 15.96
C MET A 43 2.03 -17.88 16.70
N VAL A 44 1.07 -18.45 15.97
CA VAL A 44 -0.05 -19.20 16.57
C VAL A 44 0.44 -20.49 17.23
N GLU A 45 1.25 -21.30 16.53
CA GLU A 45 1.80 -22.56 17.08
C GLU A 45 2.76 -22.30 18.25
N GLY A 46 3.51 -21.20 18.22
CA GLY A 46 4.40 -20.79 19.29
C GLY A 46 3.72 -20.06 20.46
N GLY A 47 2.42 -19.77 20.38
CA GLY A 47 1.71 -18.97 21.39
C GLY A 47 2.22 -17.53 21.51
N VAL A 48 2.84 -17.00 20.46
CA VAL A 48 3.41 -15.64 20.42
C VAL A 48 2.32 -14.65 20.05
N LYS A 49 2.01 -13.75 20.98
CA LYS A 49 1.20 -12.55 20.73
C LYS A 49 2.05 -11.46 20.11
N GLY A 50 1.44 -10.50 19.42
CA GLY A 50 2.19 -9.36 18.87
C GLY A 50 1.52 -8.70 17.68
N SER A 51 2.34 -8.15 16.79
CA SER A 51 1.90 -7.36 15.64
C SER A 51 2.58 -7.82 14.35
N ILE A 52 1.78 -7.95 13.29
CA ILE A 52 2.25 -8.15 11.92
C ILE A 52 1.87 -6.91 11.12
N ILE A 53 2.81 -6.37 10.34
CA ILE A 53 2.61 -5.15 9.56
C ILE A 53 2.93 -5.45 8.10
N CYS A 54 1.96 -5.26 7.23
CA CYS A 54 2.13 -5.39 5.78
C CYS A 54 2.32 -4.02 5.12
N THR A 55 3.21 -3.93 4.13
CA THR A 55 3.35 -2.72 3.32
C THR A 55 2.47 -2.80 2.08
N ALA A 56 1.41 -2.00 2.05
CA ALA A 56 0.54 -1.81 0.90
C ALA A 56 0.99 -0.57 0.11
N SER A 57 0.07 0.32 -0.26
CA SER A 57 0.34 1.57 -0.95
C SER A 57 -0.91 2.44 -0.93
N THR A 58 -0.74 3.76 -0.88
CA THR A 58 -1.84 4.72 -1.06
C THR A 58 -2.59 4.51 -2.36
N THR A 59 -1.93 3.98 -3.39
CA THR A 59 -2.55 3.61 -4.68
C THR A 59 -3.73 2.65 -4.54
N ALA A 60 -3.80 1.85 -3.46
CA ALA A 60 -4.95 0.99 -3.16
C ALA A 60 -6.25 1.77 -2.85
N ASN A 61 -6.17 3.10 -2.68
CA ASN A 61 -7.31 3.99 -2.45
C ASN A 61 -7.50 5.00 -3.58
N LEU A 62 -6.72 4.87 -4.66
CA LEU A 62 -6.77 5.74 -5.82
C LEU A 62 -7.38 5.02 -7.01
N VAL A 63 -7.93 5.80 -7.93
CA VAL A 63 -8.29 5.36 -9.28
C VAL A 63 -7.38 6.07 -10.26
N GLY A 64 -6.70 5.32 -11.12
CA GLY A 64 -5.74 5.87 -12.08
C GLY A 64 -5.88 5.21 -13.45
N SER A 65 -5.49 5.96 -14.49
CA SER A 65 -5.40 5.44 -15.86
C SER A 65 -4.05 4.81 -16.19
N THR A 66 -3.19 4.62 -15.19
CA THR A 66 -1.87 3.99 -15.27
C THR A 66 -1.66 3.08 -14.05
N LEU A 67 -0.73 2.13 -14.14
CA LEU A 67 -0.37 1.21 -13.04
C LEU A 67 -1.54 0.34 -12.55
N THR A 68 -2.46 -0.04 -13.44
CA THR A 68 -3.69 -0.79 -13.08
C THR A 68 -3.38 -2.09 -12.34
N ASP A 69 -2.42 -2.89 -12.82
CA ASP A 69 -1.98 -4.12 -12.20
C ASP A 69 -1.38 -3.90 -10.80
N TYR A 70 -0.57 -2.86 -10.63
CA TYR A 70 -0.01 -2.48 -9.34
C TYR A 70 -1.08 -2.02 -8.35
N ILE A 71 -2.04 -1.19 -8.79
CA ILE A 71 -3.19 -0.77 -7.98
C ILE A 71 -3.98 -2.00 -7.53
N MET A 72 -4.31 -2.91 -8.46
CA MET A 72 -5.02 -4.16 -8.13
C MET A 72 -4.25 -5.00 -7.10
N ALA A 73 -2.94 -5.21 -7.30
CA ALA A 73 -2.12 -5.96 -6.37
C ALA A 73 -2.08 -5.34 -4.97
N LYS A 74 -1.99 -4.00 -4.87
CA LYS A 74 -1.98 -3.31 -3.57
C LYS A 74 -3.36 -3.29 -2.89
N CYS A 75 -4.45 -3.23 -3.65
CA CYS A 75 -5.80 -3.48 -3.15
C CYS A 75 -5.92 -4.88 -2.55
N GLU A 76 -5.40 -5.90 -3.25
CA GLU A 76 -5.47 -7.29 -2.80
C GLU A 76 -4.70 -7.51 -1.50
N VAL A 77 -3.52 -6.89 -1.33
CA VAL A 77 -2.78 -6.92 -0.06
C VAL A 77 -3.62 -6.37 1.10
N VAL A 78 -4.33 -5.25 0.89
CA VAL A 78 -5.19 -4.66 1.92
C VAL A 78 -6.36 -5.59 2.27
N VAL A 79 -6.99 -6.19 1.27
CA VAL A 79 -8.10 -7.14 1.48
C VAL A 79 -7.61 -8.38 2.21
N LEU A 80 -6.50 -8.96 1.77
CA LEU A 80 -5.87 -10.12 2.41
C LEU A 80 -5.56 -9.85 3.88
N MET A 81 -4.96 -8.69 4.18
CA MET A 81 -4.69 -8.25 5.55
C MET A 81 -5.97 -8.22 6.40
N LYS A 82 -7.07 -7.63 5.89
CA LYS A 82 -8.36 -7.56 6.59
C LYS A 82 -8.95 -8.95 6.86
N CYS A 83 -8.91 -9.85 5.88
CA CYS A 83 -9.44 -11.21 6.03
C CYS A 83 -8.66 -12.04 7.06
N VAL A 84 -7.34 -11.86 7.10
CA VAL A 84 -6.46 -12.60 8.01
C VAL A 84 -6.53 -12.01 9.42
N SER A 85 -6.59 -10.69 9.58
CA SER A 85 -6.60 -10.03 10.90
C SER A 85 -7.77 -10.48 11.77
N TYR A 86 -8.95 -10.68 11.17
CA TYR A 86 -10.14 -11.21 11.85
C TYR A 86 -9.87 -12.58 12.51
N GLN A 87 -9.15 -13.46 11.83
CA GLN A 87 -8.86 -14.82 12.33
C GLN A 87 -7.80 -14.82 13.44
N LEU A 88 -6.89 -13.84 13.42
CA LEU A 88 -5.76 -13.72 14.33
C LEU A 88 -6.11 -13.07 15.67
N GLY A 89 -7.19 -12.29 15.74
CA GLY A 89 -7.58 -11.57 16.95
C GLY A 89 -7.73 -12.49 18.18
N LYS A 90 -8.31 -13.69 18.00
CA LYS A 90 -8.46 -14.69 19.08
C LYS A 90 -7.12 -15.20 19.65
N HIS A 91 -6.03 -15.01 18.92
CA HIS A 91 -4.67 -15.38 19.32
C HIS A 91 -3.88 -14.21 19.92
N GLY A 92 -4.48 -13.02 20.04
CA GLY A 92 -3.77 -11.82 20.49
C GLY A 92 -2.72 -11.33 19.49
N ILE A 93 -2.92 -11.61 18.20
CA ILE A 93 -2.05 -11.15 17.12
C ILE A 93 -2.79 -10.07 16.33
N ARG A 94 -2.19 -8.88 16.28
CA ARG A 94 -2.65 -7.76 15.49
C ARG A 94 -2.08 -7.85 14.09
N LEU A 95 -2.86 -7.45 13.09
CA LEU A 95 -2.41 -7.41 11.71
C LEU A 95 -2.98 -6.17 11.03
N ASN A 96 -2.09 -5.31 10.54
CA ASN A 96 -2.43 -4.03 9.90
C ASN A 96 -1.61 -3.82 8.62
N CYS A 97 -2.06 -2.91 7.77
CA CYS A 97 -1.28 -2.37 6.66
C CYS A 97 -0.79 -0.95 6.97
N VAL A 98 0.40 -0.64 6.48
CA VAL A 98 0.85 0.74 6.24
C VAL A 98 0.87 0.97 4.73
N SER A 99 0.25 2.06 4.29
CA SER A 99 0.13 2.48 2.89
C SER A 99 0.83 3.81 2.68
N PRO A 100 2.10 3.80 2.23
CA PRO A 100 2.81 5.04 1.94
C PRO A 100 2.28 5.74 0.69
N GLY A 101 2.28 7.07 0.72
CA GLY A 101 2.29 7.91 -0.47
C GLY A 101 3.67 7.94 -1.16
N PRO A 102 3.89 8.81 -2.15
CA PRO A 102 5.16 8.94 -2.84
C PRO A 102 6.29 9.41 -1.89
N VAL A 103 7.24 8.52 -1.59
CA VAL A 103 8.46 8.86 -0.83
C VAL A 103 9.65 8.80 -1.78
N ALA A 104 10.54 9.79 -1.72
CA ALA A 104 11.74 9.89 -2.55
C ALA A 104 12.80 8.83 -2.20
N THR A 105 12.47 7.58 -2.50
CA THR A 105 13.34 6.40 -2.38
C THR A 105 14.06 6.17 -3.71
N PRO A 106 15.17 5.38 -3.73
CA PRO A 106 15.87 5.06 -4.98
C PRO A 106 14.94 4.53 -6.09
N MET A 107 13.93 3.72 -5.72
CA MET A 107 12.92 3.20 -6.67
C MET A 107 12.10 4.34 -7.29
N VAL A 108 11.59 5.27 -6.49
CA VAL A 108 10.76 6.38 -6.98
C VAL A 108 11.59 7.38 -7.79
N CYS A 109 12.84 7.63 -7.39
CA CYS A 109 13.80 8.43 -8.15
C CYS A 109 14.09 7.82 -9.53
N GLN A 110 14.29 6.49 -9.60
CA GLN A 110 14.48 5.77 -10.87
C GLN A 110 13.22 5.85 -11.75
N LEU A 111 12.03 5.66 -11.18
CA LEU A 111 10.76 5.75 -11.92
C LEU A 111 10.53 7.14 -12.53
N ASN A 112 10.97 8.20 -11.84
CA ASN A 112 10.86 9.58 -12.32
C ASN A 112 12.10 10.07 -13.08
N ASN A 113 13.12 9.22 -13.25
CA ASN A 113 14.40 9.55 -13.87
C ASN A 113 15.03 10.84 -13.33
N THR A 114 14.99 11.02 -12.00
CA THR A 114 15.43 12.26 -11.35
C THR A 114 15.96 12.02 -9.93
N GLY A 115 16.50 13.06 -9.30
CA GLY A 115 17.08 13.02 -7.96
C GLY A 115 16.04 13.11 -6.84
N VAL A 116 16.51 12.96 -5.60
CA VAL A 116 15.66 13.02 -4.40
C VAL A 116 14.96 14.37 -4.30
N GLU A 117 15.68 15.48 -4.43
CA GLU A 117 15.11 16.83 -4.29
C GLU A 117 14.04 17.12 -5.34
N GLU A 118 14.25 16.65 -6.57
CA GLU A 118 13.30 16.83 -7.67
C GLU A 118 12.04 15.98 -7.47
N VAL A 119 12.16 14.74 -7.01
CA VAL A 119 11.00 13.91 -6.63
C VAL A 119 10.22 14.57 -5.50
N GLU A 120 10.91 15.10 -4.50
CA GLU A 120 10.26 15.76 -3.37
C GLU A 120 9.48 17.00 -3.80
N LYS A 121 10.08 17.85 -4.64
CA LYS A 121 9.40 19.01 -5.23
C LYS A 121 8.23 18.61 -6.13
N LEU A 122 8.38 17.52 -6.89
CA LEU A 122 7.33 17.03 -7.80
C LEU A 122 6.05 16.66 -7.05
N TYR A 123 6.18 16.01 -5.90
CA TYR A 123 5.03 15.55 -5.13
C TYR A 123 4.59 16.52 -4.02
N GLU A 124 5.40 17.50 -3.63
CA GLU A 124 5.07 18.47 -2.56
C GLU A 124 3.73 19.19 -2.83
N SER A 125 3.47 19.61 -4.06
CA SER A 125 2.20 20.26 -4.43
C SER A 125 1.01 19.30 -4.49
N SER A 126 1.26 17.99 -4.39
CA SER A 126 0.24 16.94 -4.40
C SER A 126 -0.19 16.50 -3.00
N TYR A 127 0.26 17.17 -1.94
CA TYR A 127 -0.16 16.87 -0.58
C TYR A 127 -1.13 17.93 -0.05
N CYS A 128 -2.11 17.50 0.74
CA CYS A 128 -2.96 18.43 1.48
C CYS A 128 -2.17 19.09 2.62
N LEU A 129 -1.25 18.35 3.23
CA LEU A 129 -0.29 18.89 4.20
C LEU A 129 0.85 19.59 3.46
N LYS A 130 1.23 20.78 3.94
CA LYS A 130 2.41 21.48 3.41
C LYS A 130 3.69 20.72 3.78
N GLY A 131 4.59 20.59 2.81
CA GLY A 131 5.91 20.00 2.97
C GLY A 131 6.07 18.65 2.28
N VAL A 132 7.11 17.91 2.65
CA VAL A 132 7.54 16.69 1.93
C VAL A 132 7.31 15.44 2.78
N LEU A 133 6.73 14.41 2.17
CA LEU A 133 6.64 13.09 2.77
C LEU A 133 8.02 12.41 2.79
N LYS A 134 8.54 12.11 3.98
CA LYS A 134 9.83 11.44 4.19
C LYS A 134 9.64 10.01 4.67
N ALA A 135 10.66 9.16 4.46
CA ALA A 135 10.68 7.79 4.97
C ALA A 135 10.44 7.73 6.49
N LYS A 136 10.92 8.74 7.24
CA LYS A 136 10.70 8.86 8.68
C LYS A 136 9.22 8.83 9.06
N HIS A 137 8.36 9.51 8.30
CA HIS A 137 6.92 9.55 8.60
C HIS A 137 6.30 8.17 8.49
N VAL A 138 6.72 7.37 7.50
CA VAL A 138 6.28 5.97 7.35
C VAL A 138 6.80 5.11 8.49
N THR A 139 8.08 5.26 8.86
CA THR A 139 8.67 4.46 9.95
C THR A 139 8.07 4.78 11.30
N ASP A 140 7.66 6.03 11.56
CA ASP A 140 7.01 6.41 12.81
C ASP A 140 5.66 5.68 12.96
N VAL A 141 4.89 5.54 11.88
CA VAL A 141 3.63 4.78 11.89
C VAL A 141 3.86 3.28 12.02
N VAL A 142 4.90 2.74 11.37
CA VAL A 142 5.30 1.33 11.56
C VAL A 142 5.69 1.08 13.02
N LEU A 143 6.46 2.00 13.64
CA LEU A 143 6.86 1.90 15.03
C LEU A 143 5.64 1.92 15.98
N PHE A 144 4.70 2.83 15.75
CA PHE A 144 3.43 2.86 16.48
C PHE A 144 2.66 1.53 16.36
N LEU A 145 2.52 0.98 15.15
CA LEU A 145 1.84 -0.30 14.94
C LEU A 145 2.58 -1.49 15.56
N ALA A 146 3.89 -1.39 15.74
CA ALA A 146 4.72 -2.40 16.39
C ALA A 146 4.72 -2.27 17.92
N SER A 147 4.40 -1.09 18.48
CA SER A 147 4.38 -0.85 19.93
C SER A 147 3.06 -1.27 20.59
N GLU A 148 3.05 -1.24 21.93
CA GLU A 148 1.85 -1.45 22.75
C GLU A 148 0.85 -0.28 22.65
N ASP A 149 1.26 0.89 22.14
CA ASP A 149 0.35 2.03 21.96
C ASP A 149 -0.77 1.72 20.95
N SER A 150 -0.58 0.68 20.14
CA SER A 150 -1.56 0.17 19.18
C SER A 150 -2.21 -1.14 19.62
N GLU A 151 -2.23 -1.46 20.93
CA GLU A 151 -2.74 -2.72 21.49
C GLU A 151 -4.19 -3.06 21.06
N PHE A 152 -5.00 -2.05 20.74
CA PHE A 152 -6.38 -2.23 20.28
C PHE A 152 -6.60 -1.87 18.79
N VAL A 153 -5.52 -1.80 18.01
CA VAL A 153 -5.55 -1.48 16.57
C VAL A 153 -5.23 -2.73 15.75
N THR A 154 -6.22 -3.26 15.03
CA THR A 154 -6.06 -4.36 14.07
C THR A 154 -7.00 -4.20 12.87
N GLY A 155 -6.64 -4.80 11.73
CA GLY A 155 -7.41 -4.76 10.49
C GLY A 155 -7.41 -3.39 9.79
N GLN A 156 -6.55 -2.46 10.20
CA GLN A 156 -6.49 -1.12 9.63
C GLN A 156 -5.52 -1.04 8.46
N ASN A 157 -5.87 -0.21 7.47
CA ASN A 157 -4.93 0.26 6.46
C ASN A 157 -4.62 1.72 6.73
N LEU A 158 -3.48 2.01 7.35
CA LEU A 158 -3.08 3.36 7.69
C LEU A 158 -2.35 4.01 6.52
N LEU A 159 -2.95 5.05 5.96
CA LEU A 159 -2.33 5.84 4.90
C LEU A 159 -1.35 6.85 5.52
N VAL A 160 -0.14 6.90 4.96
CA VAL A 160 0.91 7.82 5.35
C VAL A 160 1.33 8.58 4.10
N ASP A 161 0.53 9.58 3.74
CA ASP A 161 0.56 10.13 2.38
C ASP A 161 0.32 11.65 2.32
N GLY A 162 0.22 12.34 3.45
CA GLY A 162 -0.04 13.77 3.49
C GLY A 162 -1.38 14.19 2.87
N GLY A 163 -2.34 13.27 2.72
CA GLY A 163 -3.64 13.51 2.06
C GLY A 163 -3.63 13.25 0.56
N TYR A 164 -2.55 12.68 0.00
CA TYR A 164 -2.43 12.39 -1.43
C TYR A 164 -3.62 11.59 -2.00
N ALA A 165 -4.15 10.59 -1.26
CA ALA A 165 -5.28 9.80 -1.74
C ALA A 165 -6.63 10.53 -1.79
N PHE A 166 -6.79 11.62 -1.04
CA PHE A 166 -8.10 12.21 -0.76
C PHE A 166 -8.30 13.56 -1.45
N GLN A 167 -7.56 13.84 -2.53
CA GLN A 167 -7.74 15.07 -3.28
C GLN A 167 -9.08 15.12 -4.01
N GLY A 168 -9.83 16.18 -3.75
CA GLY A 168 -10.90 16.70 -4.60
C GLY A 168 -10.61 18.17 -4.90
N THR A 169 -11.18 18.70 -5.98
CA THR A 169 -11.19 20.16 -6.19
C THR A 169 -11.97 20.79 -5.05
N VAL A 170 -11.28 21.61 -4.24
CA VAL A 170 -11.97 22.60 -3.41
C VAL A 170 -12.28 23.73 -4.38
N ASP A 171 -13.51 23.77 -4.88
CA ASP A 171 -14.04 24.93 -5.60
C ASP A 171 -14.05 26.16 -4.68
#